data_AF-A0A966N7I9-F1
#
_entry.id   AF-A0A966N7I9-F1
#
_cell.length_a   1.000
_cell.length_b   1.000
_cell.length_c   1.000
_cell.angle_alpha   90.00
_cell.angle_beta   90.00
_cell.angle_gamma   90.00
#
_symmetry.space_group_name_H-M   'P 1'
#
loop_
_entity.id
_entity.type
_entity.pdbx_description
1 polymer ?
#
loop_
_entity_poly.entity_id
_entity_poly.type
_entity_poly.pdbx_seq_one_letter_code
_entity_poly.pdbx_strand_id
1 'polypeptide(L)'
;MFGLFRSYFSNDLAIDLGTANTLIYMRDRGIVLDEPSVVAIRQEGGPNAKKTILAVGREAKSMLGRVPGNIEAIRPMKDGV
;
A
#
# COMPACT_ATOMS: atom_id res chain seq x y z
N MET A 1 -1.21 35.01 -16.18
CA MET A 1 -2.46 34.42 -16.73
C MET A 1 -2.28 32.91 -16.99
N PHE A 2 -1.85 32.12 -16.01
CA PHE A 2 -1.68 30.64 -16.15
C PHE A 2 -2.11 29.86 -14.89
N GLY A 3 -2.58 30.53 -13.83
CA GLY A 3 -2.92 29.91 -12.55
C GLY A 3 -4.27 29.19 -12.51
N LEU A 4 -5.18 29.48 -13.46
CA LEU A 4 -6.54 28.91 -13.45
C LEU A 4 -6.58 27.43 -13.86
N PHE A 5 -5.71 27.00 -14.78
CA PHE A 5 -5.72 25.62 -15.29
C PHE A 5 -5.09 24.59 -14.35
N ARG A 6 -4.32 25.04 -13.33
CA ARG A 6 -3.73 24.13 -12.32
C ARG A 6 -4.75 23.68 -11.27
N SER A 7 -5.83 24.44 -11.08
CA SER A 7 -6.87 24.15 -10.08
C SER A 7 -7.86 23.06 -10.51
N TYR A 8 -7.96 22.76 -11.81
CA TYR A 8 -8.87 21.73 -12.33
C TYR A 8 -8.38 20.29 -12.09
N PHE A 9 -7.16 20.12 -11.58
CA PHE A 9 -6.65 18.84 -11.08
C PHE A 9 -6.43 18.96 -9.57
N SER A 10 -7.46 18.64 -8.79
CA SER A 10 -7.31 18.50 -7.35
C SER A 10 -6.34 17.37 -7.05
N ASN A 11 -5.31 17.65 -6.24
CA ASN A 11 -4.44 16.64 -5.63
C ASN A 11 -4.87 16.36 -4.18
N ASP A 12 -6.07 16.78 -3.78
CA ASP A 12 -6.57 16.55 -2.44
C ASP A 12 -6.93 15.06 -2.32
N LEU A 13 -6.26 14.38 -1.40
CA LEU A 13 -6.47 12.96 -1.11
C LEU A 13 -6.98 12.79 0.32
N ALA A 14 -7.98 11.93 0.48
CA ALA A 14 -8.33 11.33 1.76
C ALA A 14 -7.92 9.85 1.72
N ILE A 15 -7.28 9.38 2.79
CA ILE A 15 -6.74 8.01 2.87
C ILE A 15 -7.38 7.32 4.06
N ASP A 16 -8.03 6.18 3.81
CA ASP A 16 -8.49 5.26 4.84
C ASP A 16 -7.51 4.08 4.92
N LEU A 17 -6.81 3.96 6.05
CA LEU A 17 -5.81 2.93 6.31
C LEU A 17 -6.41 1.81 7.16
N GLY A 18 -7.31 1.04 6.57
CA GLY A 18 -7.98 -0.07 7.23
C GLY A 18 -7.08 -1.29 7.47
N THR A 19 -7.47 -2.13 8.43
CA THR A 19 -6.75 -3.39 8.76
C THR A 19 -6.76 -4.40 7.61
N ALA A 20 -7.79 -4.34 6.76
CA ALA A 20 -7.99 -5.24 5.63
C ALA A 20 -7.69 -4.60 4.28
N ASN A 21 -8.14 -3.36 4.05
CA ASN A 21 -7.97 -2.62 2.79
C ASN A 21 -7.57 -1.17 3.07
N THR A 22 -6.83 -0.59 2.15
CA THR A 22 -6.49 0.83 2.07
C THR A 22 -7.28 1.44 0.94
N LEU A 23 -7.99 2.53 1.22
CA LEU A 23 -8.74 3.28 0.21
C LEU A 23 -8.16 4.68 0.06
N ILE A 24 -8.09 5.18 -1.16
CA ILE A 24 -7.77 6.58 -1.43
C ILE A 24 -8.94 7.21 -2.19
N TYR A 25 -9.48 8.27 -1.63
CA TYR A 25 -10.45 9.15 -2.29
C TYR A 25 -9.74 10.40 -2.80
N MET A 26 -10.05 10.80 -4.04
CA MET A 26 -9.59 12.06 -4.62
C MET A 26 -10.80 12.96 -4.86
N ARG A 27 -10.70 14.23 -4.44
CA ARG A 27 -11.77 15.22 -4.67
C ARG A 27 -12.12 15.26 -6.16
N ASP A 28 -13.42 15.27 -6.46
CA ASP A 28 -13.99 15.30 -7.80
C ASP A 28 -13.72 14.06 -8.68
N ARG A 29 -13.08 13.00 -8.13
CA ARG A 29 -12.89 11.71 -8.82
C ARG A 29 -13.48 10.51 -8.08
N GLY A 30 -13.74 10.62 -6.78
CA GLY A 30 -14.21 9.48 -6.00
C GLY A 30 -13.07 8.61 -5.48
N ILE A 31 -13.35 7.33 -5.22
CA ILE A 31 -12.34 6.36 -4.80
C ILE A 31 -11.44 6.04 -6.00
N VAL A 32 -10.16 6.38 -5.89
CA VAL A 32 -9.14 6.16 -6.92
C VAL A 32 -8.21 4.98 -6.61
N LEU A 33 -8.26 4.47 -5.38
CA LEU A 33 -7.55 3.25 -4.98
C LEU A 33 -8.40 2.48 -3.96
N ASP A 34 -8.51 1.17 -4.17
CA ASP A 34 -9.04 0.19 -3.20
C ASP A 34 -8.18 -1.08 -3.34
N GLU A 35 -7.22 -1.23 -2.44
CA GLU A 35 -6.24 -2.31 -2.41
C GLU A 35 -6.19 -2.95 -1.02
N PRO A 36 -5.95 -4.27 -0.91
CA PRO A 36 -5.66 -4.89 0.38
C PRO A 36 -4.51 -4.23 1.12
N SER A 37 -4.65 -4.06 2.44
CA SER A 37 -3.59 -3.56 3.34
C SER A 37 -2.56 -4.65 3.62
N VAL A 38 -1.85 -5.09 2.57
CA VAL A 38 -0.87 -6.18 2.60
C VAL A 38 0.40 -5.72 1.90
N VAL A 39 1.55 -6.11 2.46
CA VAL A 39 2.87 -5.92 1.85
C VAL A 39 3.66 -7.22 1.91
N ALA A 40 4.38 -7.53 0.83
CA ALA A 40 5.31 -8.65 0.76
C ALA A 40 6.75 -8.11 0.85
N ILE A 41 7.52 -8.61 1.80
CA ILE A 41 8.86 -8.13 2.14
C ILE A 41 9.84 -9.30 2.02
N ARG A 42 10.94 -9.11 1.31
CA ARG A 42 12.11 -10.00 1.36
C ARG A 42 13.00 -9.60 2.52
N GLN A 43 13.41 -10.57 3.34
CA GLN A 43 14.42 -10.40 4.37
C GLN A 43 15.70 -11.11 3.93
N GLU A 44 16.79 -10.35 3.76
CA GLU A 44 18.12 -10.95 3.55
C GLU A 44 18.71 -11.46 4.88
N GLY A 45 19.72 -12.32 4.84
CA GLY A 45 20.39 -12.82 6.05
C GLY A 45 21.56 -11.95 6.48
N GLY A 46 21.90 -11.98 7.77
CA GLY A 46 23.14 -11.41 8.33
C GLY A 46 22.98 -10.11 9.13
N PRO A 47 24.06 -9.60 9.74
CA PRO A 47 24.03 -8.48 10.71
C PRO A 47 23.47 -7.16 10.16
N ASN A 48 23.47 -7.01 8.83
CA ASN A 48 23.03 -5.80 8.12
C ASN A 48 21.94 -6.11 7.08
N ALA A 49 21.18 -7.18 7.30
CA ALA A 49 20.09 -7.62 6.43
C ALA A 49 19.14 -6.46 6.08
N LYS A 50 19.04 -6.15 4.78
CA LYS A 50 18.06 -5.17 4.30
C LYS A 50 16.71 -5.84 4.12
N LYS A 51 15.65 -5.10 4.45
CA LYS A 51 14.28 -5.44 4.06
C LYS A 51 14.00 -4.77 2.72
N THR A 52 13.47 -5.52 1.76
CA THR A 52 13.09 -5.00 0.45
C THR A 52 11.63 -5.33 0.18
N ILE A 53 10.84 -4.33 -0.23
CA ILE A 53 9.46 -4.56 -0.64
C ILE A 53 9.47 -5.23 -2.01
N LEU A 54 8.75 -6.36 -2.11
CA LEU A 54 8.55 -7.09 -3.36
C LEU A 54 7.24 -6.70 -4.03
N ALA A 55 6.16 -6.56 -3.24
CA ALA A 55 4.83 -6.26 -3.74
C ALA A 55 3.97 -5.59 -2.66
N VAL A 56 2.89 -4.93 -3.07
CA VAL A 56 1.85 -4.34 -2.21
C VAL A 56 0.46 -4.67 -2.75
N GLY A 57 -0.58 -4.50 -1.94
CA GLY A 57 -1.97 -4.63 -2.41
C GLY A 57 -2.35 -6.07 -2.77
N ARG A 58 -3.10 -6.24 -3.87
CA ARG A 58 -3.59 -7.54 -4.37
C ARG A 58 -2.48 -8.54 -4.62
N GLU A 59 -1.35 -8.10 -5.20
CA GLU A 59 -0.20 -8.97 -5.47
C GLU A 59 0.37 -9.52 -4.16
N ALA A 60 0.64 -8.66 -3.18
CA ALA A 60 1.09 -9.09 -1.86
C ALA A 60 0.06 -9.97 -1.13
N LYS A 61 -1.23 -9.70 -1.26
CA LYS A 61 -2.30 -10.55 -0.70
C LYS A 61 -2.26 -11.96 -1.27
N SER A 62 -1.97 -12.12 -2.56
CA SER A 62 -1.90 -13.45 -3.20
C SER A 62 -0.78 -14.32 -2.61
N MET A 63 0.24 -13.69 -2.04
CA MET A 63 1.42 -14.31 -1.44
C MET A 63 1.20 -14.79 0.01
N LEU A 64 0.11 -14.41 0.67
CA LEU A 64 -0.18 -14.83 2.06
C LEU A 64 -0.22 -16.35 2.19
N GLY A 65 0.65 -16.88 3.04
CA GLY A 65 0.79 -18.33 3.28
C GLY A 65 1.36 -19.13 2.11
N ARG A 66 1.92 -18.48 1.08
CA ARG A 66 2.41 -19.12 -0.16
C ARG A 66 3.85 -18.74 -0.52
N VAL A 67 4.59 -18.10 0.39
CA VAL A 67 5.95 -17.60 0.16
C VAL A 67 7.02 -18.47 0.79
N PRO A 68 8.24 -18.52 0.21
CA PRO A 68 9.39 -19.17 0.84
C PRO A 68 9.85 -18.41 2.09
N GLY A 69 10.62 -19.07 2.97
CA GLY A 69 10.94 -18.56 4.31
C GLY A 69 11.72 -17.25 4.39
N ASN A 70 12.35 -16.79 3.30
CA ASN A 70 13.02 -15.49 3.24
C ASN A 70 12.10 -14.35 2.76
N ILE A 71 10.82 -14.63 2.53
CA ILE A 71 9.80 -13.66 2.14
C ILE A 71 8.64 -13.74 3.14
N GLU A 72 8.17 -12.59 3.57
CA GLU A 72 7.06 -12.46 4.50
C GLU A 72 5.97 -11.60 3.87
N ALA A 73 4.75 -12.12 3.80
CA ALA A 73 3.56 -11.33 3.44
C ALA A 73 2.80 -10.99 4.72
N ILE A 74 2.69 -9.69 5.03
CA ILE A 74 2.11 -9.20 6.29
C ILE A 74 0.98 -8.22 6.05
N ARG A 75 0.07 -8.13 7.02
CA ARG A 75 -0.89 -7.04 7.16
C ARG A 75 -0.37 -6.10 8.26
N PRO A 76 0.26 -4.97 7.91
CA PRO A 76 0.91 -4.12 8.91
C PRO A 76 -0.09 -3.50 9.90
N MET A 77 -1.35 -3.35 9.49
CA MET A 77 -2.42 -2.73 10.28
C MET A 77 -3.35 -3.77 10.94
N LYS A 78 -2.99 -5.06 10.97
CA LYS A 78 -3.93 -6.16 11.34
C LYS A 78 -4.57 -5.99 12.72
N ASP A 79 -3.83 -5.45 13.68
CA ASP A 79 -4.27 -5.30 15.08
C ASP A 79 -4.74 -3.88 15.40
N GLY A 80 -5.05 -3.09 14.37
CA GLY A 80 -5.37 -1.67 14.49
C GLY A 80 -4.10 -0.79 14.51
N VAL A 81 -4.30 0.48 14.88
CA VAL A 81 -3.26 1.47 15.17
C VAL A 81 -3.40 1.90 16.61
#